data_AF-A0A2S2QZK7-F1
#
_entry.id   AF-A0A2S2QZK7-F1
#
_cell.length_a   1.000
_cell.length_b   1.000
_cell.length_c   1.000
_cell.angle_alpha   90.00
_cell.angle_beta   90.00
_cell.angle_gamma   90.00
#
_symmetry.space_group_name_H-M   'P 1'
#
loop_
_entity.id
_entity.type
_entity.pdbx_description
1 polymer ?
#
loop_
_entity_poly.entity_id
_entity_poly.type
_entity_poly.pdbx_seq_one_letter_code
_entity_poly.pdbx_strand_id
1 'polypeptide(L)'
;MSVKISGLIARIRNIILSVTWHHCCIHREAIVSKKIPTKLKEVLDEAVKIVNFIKAKSLNSRLFEQLCKDMDSEHYQLLLHSEIRWLSRGKVLSRLFEFSHEIRLFFIEHKSSFTLSERLNDFSWLASLAYLSDIFAHLNVLNLSLQGSHVTIFKVEDKIEAMIKKLELWNLRLSKKNYDSFQYLNSFLELTKEELSGEVSKYIKQHIEDLQRSFHDYFPVPDTNRN
;
A
#
# COMPACT_ATOMS: atom_id res chain seq x y z
N MET A 1 28.54 -2.58 -18.93
CA MET A 1 27.65 -3.48 -19.69
C MET A 1 26.80 -2.66 -20.64
N SER A 2 26.92 -2.90 -21.94
CA SER A 2 26.24 -2.16 -23.01
C SER A 2 24.76 -2.56 -23.08
N VAL A 3 23.87 -1.63 -22.75
CA VAL A 3 22.44 -1.83 -22.99
C VAL A 3 22.17 -1.49 -24.46
N LYS A 4 21.86 -2.51 -25.27
CA LYS A 4 21.28 -2.35 -26.61
C LYS A 4 20.05 -1.44 -26.49
N ILE A 5 20.14 -0.21 -26.98
CA ILE A 5 18.98 0.69 -27.06
C ILE A 5 18.14 0.19 -28.24
N SER A 6 17.23 -0.74 -28.01
CA SER A 6 16.18 -1.11 -28.97
C SER A 6 14.87 -0.44 -28.54
N GLY A 7 14.11 0.10 -29.50
CA GLY A 7 12.80 0.71 -29.25
C GLY A 7 12.67 2.18 -29.66
N LEU A 8 11.60 2.83 -29.21
CA LEU A 8 11.21 4.19 -29.58
C LEU A 8 12.33 5.22 -29.35
N ILE A 9 13.00 5.15 -28.19
CA ILE A 9 14.08 6.08 -27.81
C ILE A 9 15.25 6.01 -28.81
N ALA A 10 15.63 4.81 -29.25
CA ALA A 10 16.69 4.66 -30.26
C ALA A 10 16.29 5.26 -31.61
N ARG A 11 15.04 5.06 -32.03
CA ARG A 11 14.54 5.64 -33.28
C ARG A 11 14.52 7.16 -33.24
N ILE A 12 14.14 7.76 -32.11
CA ILE A 12 14.14 9.22 -31.94
C ILE A 12 15.58 9.75 -31.89
N ARG A 13 16.50 9.05 -31.19
CA ARG A 13 17.92 9.44 -31.12
C ARG A 13 18.64 9.41 -32.47
N ASN A 14 18.19 8.57 -33.40
CA ASN A 14 18.72 8.57 -34.77
C ASN A 14 18.37 9.83 -35.56
N ILE A 15 17.33 10.56 -35.15
CA ILE A 15 16.90 11.83 -35.78
C ILE A 15 17.40 13.02 -34.95
N ILE A 16 17.32 12.92 -33.62
CA ILE A 16 17.68 13.99 -32.67
C ILE A 16 18.62 13.41 -31.62
N LEU A 17 19.93 13.53 -31.85
CA LEU A 17 20.98 13.04 -30.94
C LEU A 17 20.93 13.67 -29.55
N SER A 18 20.44 14.91 -29.43
CA SER A 18 20.37 15.67 -28.16
C SER A 18 19.14 15.35 -27.31
N VAL A 19 18.24 14.45 -27.73
CA VAL A 19 17.01 14.17 -26.99
C VAL A 19 17.31 13.54 -25.63
N THR A 20 16.80 14.17 -24.57
CA THR A 20 16.82 13.63 -23.21
C THR A 20 15.53 12.86 -22.96
N TRP A 21 15.65 11.69 -22.33
CA TRP A 21 14.50 10.85 -22.00
C TRP A 21 14.52 10.55 -20.52
N HIS A 22 13.38 10.81 -19.87
CA HIS A 22 13.18 10.54 -18.46
C HIS A 22 12.02 9.56 -18.33
N HIS A 23 12.20 8.54 -17.48
CA HIS A 23 11.07 7.67 -17.15
C HIS A 23 10.08 8.43 -16.27
N CYS A 24 8.80 8.13 -16.42
CA CYS A 24 7.74 8.71 -15.59
C CYS A 24 7.97 8.35 -14.11
N CYS A 25 8.06 9.35 -13.24
CA CYS A 25 8.27 9.16 -11.80
C CYS A 25 7.14 8.37 -11.14
N ILE A 26 5.89 8.58 -11.56
CA ILE A 26 4.71 7.84 -11.09
C ILE A 26 4.83 6.35 -11.44
N HIS A 27 5.36 6.04 -12.63
CA HIS A 27 5.58 4.66 -13.03
C HIS A 27 6.68 4.00 -12.20
N ARG A 28 7.78 4.73 -11.91
CA ARG A 28 8.85 4.25 -11.04
C ARG A 28 8.38 4.01 -9.60
N GLU A 29 7.65 4.97 -9.03
CA GLU A 29 7.04 4.82 -7.70
C GLU A 29 6.13 3.59 -7.65
N ALA A 30 5.28 3.39 -8.67
CA ALA A 30 4.41 2.23 -8.73
C ALA A 30 5.17 0.90 -8.87
N ILE A 31 6.40 0.89 -9.38
CA ILE A 31 7.27 -0.30 -9.39
C ILE A 31 7.85 -0.54 -7.99
N VAL A 32 8.36 0.50 -7.34
CA VAL A 32 8.92 0.43 -5.98
C VAL A 32 7.89 -0.17 -5.03
N SER A 33 6.67 0.35 -5.08
CA SER A 33 5.58 -0.02 -4.17
C SER A 33 5.02 -1.43 -4.39
N LYS A 34 5.44 -2.14 -5.44
CA LYS A 34 5.09 -3.56 -5.68
C LYS A 34 6.00 -4.54 -4.95
N LYS A 35 7.16 -4.11 -4.46
CA LYS A 35 8.07 -4.99 -3.71
C LYS A 35 7.54 -5.18 -2.29
N ILE A 36 6.87 -6.31 -2.07
CA ILE A 36 6.23 -6.65 -0.79
C ILE A 36 6.73 -8.04 -0.36
N PRO A 37 7.17 -8.23 0.90
CA PRO A 37 7.52 -9.53 1.43
C PRO A 37 6.38 -10.55 1.30
N THR A 38 6.70 -11.82 1.05
CA THR A 38 5.72 -12.88 0.76
C THR A 38 4.57 -12.94 1.77
N LYS A 39 4.87 -12.80 3.07
CA LYS A 39 3.85 -12.86 4.13
C LYS A 39 2.88 -11.69 4.12
N LEU A 40 3.37 -10.48 3.87
CA LEU A 40 2.49 -9.32 3.69
C LEU A 40 1.70 -9.39 2.38
N LYS A 41 2.29 -9.99 1.34
CA LYS A 41 1.61 -10.24 0.07
C LYS A 41 0.46 -11.25 0.24
N GLU A 42 0.66 -12.31 1.02
CA GLU A 42 -0.41 -13.26 1.36
C GLU A 42 -1.61 -12.54 2.00
N VAL A 43 -1.37 -11.68 3.00
CA VAL A 43 -2.41 -10.86 3.65
C VAL A 43 -3.12 -9.95 2.64
N LEU A 44 -2.36 -9.27 1.78
CA LEU A 44 -2.91 -8.42 0.73
C LEU A 44 -3.82 -9.21 -0.23
N ASP A 45 -3.38 -10.38 -0.69
CA ASP A 45 -4.13 -11.20 -1.64
C ASP A 45 -5.38 -11.82 -0.99
N GLU A 46 -5.31 -12.20 0.29
CA GLU A 46 -6.47 -12.65 1.08
C GLU A 46 -7.49 -11.53 1.31
N ALA A 47 -7.02 -10.32 1.65
CA ALA A 47 -7.86 -9.13 1.81
C ALA A 47 -8.64 -8.82 0.53
N VAL A 48 -7.99 -8.88 -0.64
CA VAL A 48 -8.65 -8.70 -1.94
C VAL A 48 -9.71 -9.78 -2.18
N LYS A 49 -9.45 -11.05 -1.82
CA LYS A 49 -10.44 -12.13 -1.94
C LYS A 49 -11.66 -11.90 -1.05
N ILE A 50 -11.49 -11.41 0.18
CA ILE A 50 -12.59 -11.05 1.08
C ILE A 50 -13.49 -9.97 0.45
N VAL A 51 -12.88 -8.87 -0.01
CA VAL A 51 -13.62 -7.77 -0.68
C VAL A 51 -14.36 -8.30 -1.90
N ASN A 52 -13.68 -9.06 -2.75
CA ASN A 52 -14.27 -9.61 -3.97
C ASN A 52 -15.43 -10.55 -3.67
N PHE A 53 -15.37 -11.37 -2.61
CA PHE A 53 -16.47 -12.25 -2.22
C PHE A 53 -17.75 -11.47 -1.86
N ILE A 54 -17.61 -10.40 -1.07
CA ILE A 54 -18.75 -9.55 -0.65
C ILE A 54 -19.30 -8.78 -1.84
N LYS A 55 -18.42 -8.28 -2.73
CA LYS A 55 -18.81 -7.50 -3.91
C LYS A 55 -19.30 -8.35 -5.08
N ALA A 56 -18.96 -9.64 -5.15
CA ALA A 56 -19.32 -10.51 -6.27
C ALA A 56 -20.83 -10.72 -6.42
N LYS A 57 -21.60 -10.64 -5.33
CA LYS A 57 -23.06 -10.78 -5.34
C LYS A 57 -23.72 -9.48 -4.90
N SER A 58 -24.66 -8.98 -5.70
CA SER A 58 -25.43 -7.77 -5.37
C SER A 58 -26.18 -7.90 -4.05
N LEU A 59 -26.70 -9.09 -3.74
CA LEU A 59 -27.32 -9.39 -2.45
C LEU A 59 -26.34 -9.22 -1.28
N ASN A 60 -25.13 -9.79 -1.38
CA ASN A 60 -24.10 -9.64 -0.35
C ASN A 60 -23.74 -8.17 -0.12
N SER A 61 -23.59 -7.39 -1.20
CA SER A 61 -23.32 -5.96 -1.09
C SER A 61 -24.44 -5.19 -0.39
N ARG A 62 -25.71 -5.52 -0.68
CA ARG A 62 -26.87 -4.90 -0.03
C ARG A 62 -26.99 -5.28 1.45
N LEU A 63 -26.78 -6.56 1.77
CA LEU A 63 -26.83 -7.06 3.13
C LEU A 63 -25.71 -6.46 3.98
N PHE A 64 -24.50 -6.39 3.42
CA PHE A 64 -23.37 -5.72 4.06
C PHE A 64 -23.64 -4.22 4.29
N GLU A 65 -24.21 -3.53 3.29
CA GLU A 65 -24.59 -2.11 3.44
C GLU A 65 -25.63 -1.91 4.55
N GLN A 66 -26.62 -2.80 4.64
CA GLN A 66 -27.62 -2.73 5.71
C GLN A 66 -26.97 -2.93 7.08
N LEU A 67 -26.09 -3.93 7.22
CA LEU A 67 -25.37 -4.18 8.47
C LEU A 67 -24.53 -2.96 8.90
N CYS A 68 -23.84 -2.31 7.97
CA CYS A 68 -23.07 -1.09 8.27
C CYS A 68 -23.97 0.06 8.75
N LYS A 69 -25.19 0.19 8.21
CA LYS A 69 -26.16 1.20 8.66
C LYS A 69 -26.67 0.87 10.06
N ASP A 70 -26.97 -0.39 10.32
CA ASP A 70 -27.49 -0.84 11.61
C ASP A 70 -26.44 -0.67 12.74
N MET A 71 -25.15 -0.69 12.39
CA MET A 71 -24.02 -0.48 13.31
C MET A 71 -23.54 0.97 13.40
N ASP A 72 -24.21 1.90 12.72
CA ASP A 72 -23.84 3.33 12.67
C ASP A 72 -22.38 3.56 12.21
N SER A 73 -21.90 2.73 11.28
CA SER A 73 -20.55 2.85 10.72
C SER A 73 -20.38 4.15 9.93
N GLU A 74 -19.18 4.72 9.91
CA GLU A 74 -18.87 5.97 9.18
C GLU A 74 -19.14 5.86 7.67
N HIS A 75 -18.96 4.65 7.14
CA HIS A 75 -19.19 4.33 5.74
C HIS A 75 -20.17 3.15 5.62
N TYR A 76 -20.81 3.00 4.46
CA TYR A 76 -21.80 1.91 4.26
C TYR A 76 -21.44 0.95 3.13
N GLN A 77 -20.35 1.17 2.40
CA GLN A 77 -19.99 0.34 1.26
C GLN A 77 -18.49 0.08 1.17
N LEU A 78 -18.16 -1.18 0.87
CA LEU A 78 -16.83 -1.58 0.44
C LEU A 78 -16.55 -1.05 -0.97
N LEU A 79 -15.33 -0.54 -1.15
CA LEU A 79 -14.81 -0.08 -2.43
C LEU A 79 -14.50 -1.30 -3.31
N LEU A 80 -15.02 -1.29 -4.55
CA LEU A 80 -14.70 -2.34 -5.51
C LEU A 80 -13.26 -2.18 -5.99
N HIS A 81 -12.47 -3.23 -5.89
CA HIS A 81 -11.13 -3.25 -6.47
C HIS A 81 -11.24 -3.47 -7.99
N SER A 82 -10.54 -2.64 -8.76
CA SER A 82 -10.12 -3.00 -10.11
C SER A 82 -8.62 -3.12 -10.12
N GLU A 83 -8.10 -4.23 -10.65
CA GLU A 83 -6.67 -4.55 -10.69
C GLU A 83 -5.81 -3.48 -11.39
N ILE A 84 -6.46 -2.58 -12.13
CA ILE A 84 -5.88 -1.67 -13.11
C ILE A 84 -5.19 -0.45 -12.46
N ARG A 85 -5.50 -0.10 -11.20
CA ARG A 85 -4.91 1.12 -10.60
C ARG A 85 -4.46 0.88 -9.17
N TRP A 86 -3.16 0.65 -9.01
CA TRP A 86 -2.41 0.58 -7.75
C TRP A 86 -2.93 1.54 -6.64
N LEU A 87 -3.25 2.79 -6.99
CA LEU A 87 -3.77 3.82 -6.07
C LEU A 87 -5.09 3.45 -5.35
N SER A 88 -5.89 2.55 -5.91
CA SER A 88 -7.12 2.08 -5.26
C SER A 88 -6.86 1.05 -4.16
N ARG A 89 -5.72 0.36 -4.17
CA ARG A 89 -5.42 -0.73 -3.22
C ARG A 89 -5.36 -0.23 -1.78
N GLY A 90 -4.66 0.88 -1.52
CA GLY A 90 -4.57 1.44 -0.17
C GLY A 90 -5.93 1.83 0.41
N LYS A 91 -6.80 2.44 -0.41
CA LYS A 91 -8.16 2.82 0.00
C LYS A 91 -9.05 1.61 0.26
N VAL A 92 -8.95 0.58 -0.57
CA VAL A 92 -9.69 -0.68 -0.38
C VAL A 92 -9.27 -1.35 0.94
N LEU A 93 -7.96 -1.40 1.24
CA LEU A 93 -7.47 -2.01 2.48
C LEU A 93 -7.86 -1.21 3.71
N SER A 94 -7.74 0.13 3.65
CA SER A 94 -8.19 1.01 4.74
C SER A 94 -9.67 0.77 5.04
N ARG A 95 -10.51 0.75 4.00
CA ARG A 95 -11.95 0.49 4.14
C ARG A 95 -12.25 -0.92 4.64
N LEU A 96 -11.48 -1.92 4.21
CA LEU A 96 -11.62 -3.28 4.70
C LEU A 96 -11.27 -3.37 6.19
N PHE A 97 -10.20 -2.68 6.61
CA PHE A 97 -9.76 -2.67 8.00
C PHE A 97 -10.77 -1.94 8.90
N GLU A 98 -11.26 -0.78 8.47
CA GLU A 98 -12.37 -0.04 9.13
C GLU A 98 -13.56 -0.97 9.37
N PHE A 99 -13.95 -1.75 8.36
CA PHE A 99 -15.08 -2.69 8.46
C PHE A 99 -14.75 -4.08 8.99
N SER A 100 -13.57 -4.28 9.58
CA SER A 100 -13.14 -5.62 10.00
C SER A 100 -14.15 -6.27 10.96
N HIS A 101 -14.82 -5.48 11.80
CA HIS A 101 -15.85 -5.97 12.71
C HIS A 101 -17.16 -6.33 12.00
N GLU A 102 -17.66 -5.45 11.15
CA GLU A 102 -18.89 -5.59 10.36
C GLU A 102 -18.76 -6.79 9.41
N ILE A 103 -17.61 -6.95 8.76
CA ILE A 103 -17.37 -8.07 7.85
C ILE A 103 -17.33 -9.39 8.64
N ARG A 104 -16.76 -9.38 9.85
CA ARG A 104 -16.77 -10.55 10.72
C ARG A 104 -18.20 -10.94 11.06
N LEU A 105 -19.04 -10.00 11.46
CA LEU A 105 -20.45 -10.23 11.77
C LEU A 105 -21.23 -10.71 10.54
N PHE A 106 -21.01 -10.09 9.38
CA PHE A 106 -21.62 -10.50 8.12
C PHE A 106 -21.40 -11.99 7.83
N PHE A 107 -20.17 -12.49 8.00
CA PHE A 107 -19.87 -13.90 7.76
C PHE A 107 -20.46 -14.85 8.82
N ILE A 108 -20.57 -14.40 10.08
CA ILE A 108 -21.22 -15.16 11.16
C ILE A 108 -22.71 -15.31 10.89
N GLU A 109 -23.41 -14.21 10.61
CA GLU A 109 -24.87 -14.19 10.42
C GLU A 109 -25.30 -14.99 9.19
N HIS A 110 -24.53 -14.93 8.12
CA HIS A 110 -24.88 -15.57 6.85
C HIS A 110 -24.33 -17.00 6.73
N LYS A 111 -23.75 -17.56 7.82
CA LYS A 111 -23.15 -18.91 7.90
C LYS A 111 -22.34 -19.27 6.66
N SER A 112 -21.64 -18.30 6.10
CA SER A 112 -20.93 -18.51 4.84
C SER A 112 -19.73 -19.42 5.12
N SER A 113 -19.59 -20.51 4.37
CA SER A 113 -18.41 -21.40 4.41
C SER A 113 -17.16 -20.76 3.79
N PHE A 114 -17.07 -19.43 3.80
CA PHE A 114 -15.96 -18.72 3.21
C PHE A 114 -14.70 -18.93 4.05
N THR A 115 -13.73 -19.65 3.48
CA THR A 115 -12.53 -20.14 4.16
C THR A 115 -11.70 -19.02 4.81
N LEU A 116 -11.73 -17.80 4.28
CA LEU A 116 -10.94 -16.69 4.83
C LEU A 116 -11.66 -15.89 5.92
N SER A 117 -12.90 -16.23 6.30
CA SER A 117 -13.62 -15.54 7.37
C SER A 117 -12.91 -15.66 8.73
N GLU A 118 -12.17 -16.75 8.98
CA GLU A 118 -11.39 -16.95 10.19
C GLU A 118 -10.27 -15.93 10.37
N ARG A 119 -9.75 -15.36 9.27
CA ARG A 119 -8.69 -14.33 9.30
C ARG A 119 -9.11 -13.07 10.04
N LEU A 120 -10.41 -12.79 10.11
CA LEU A 120 -10.97 -11.63 10.83
C LEU A 120 -10.96 -11.82 12.36
N ASN A 121 -10.53 -12.98 12.84
CA ASN A 121 -10.25 -13.26 14.25
C ASN A 121 -8.74 -13.41 14.54
N ASP A 122 -7.90 -13.43 13.50
CA ASP A 122 -6.46 -13.58 13.64
C ASP A 122 -5.81 -12.22 13.88
N PHE A 123 -5.29 -12.03 15.09
CA PHE A 123 -4.61 -10.80 15.49
C PHE A 123 -3.42 -10.45 14.59
N SER A 124 -2.59 -11.43 14.22
CA SER A 124 -1.40 -11.20 13.39
C SER A 124 -1.79 -10.79 11.97
N TRP A 125 -2.88 -11.36 11.46
CA TRP A 125 -3.43 -10.98 10.16
C TRP A 125 -4.01 -9.56 10.19
N LEU A 126 -4.81 -9.23 11.19
CA LEU A 126 -5.40 -7.89 11.35
C LEU A 126 -4.34 -6.81 11.55
N ALA A 127 -3.31 -7.06 12.37
CA ALA A 127 -2.19 -6.15 12.54
C ALA A 127 -1.42 -5.93 11.22
N SER A 128 -1.22 -7.01 10.45
CA SER A 128 -0.59 -6.92 9.12
C SER A 128 -1.45 -6.13 8.13
N LEU A 129 -2.78 -6.32 8.15
CA LEU A 129 -3.72 -5.56 7.34
C LEU A 129 -3.75 -4.07 7.71
N ALA A 130 -3.71 -3.76 9.01
CA ALA A 130 -3.65 -2.39 9.52
C ALA A 130 -2.40 -1.67 9.01
N TYR A 131 -1.23 -2.31 9.17
CA TYR A 131 0.03 -1.80 8.63
C TYR A 131 -0.02 -1.58 7.11
N LEU A 132 -0.53 -2.56 6.36
CA LEU A 132 -0.66 -2.44 4.90
C LEU A 132 -1.54 -1.24 4.53
N SER A 133 -2.64 -1.05 5.25
CA SER A 133 -3.53 0.10 5.05
C SER A 133 -2.79 1.43 5.23
N ASP A 134 -2.01 1.55 6.31
CA ASP A 134 -1.23 2.76 6.60
C ASP A 134 -0.12 3.01 5.57
N ILE A 135 0.73 2.01 5.26
CA ILE A 135 1.85 2.21 4.33
C ILE A 135 1.35 2.53 2.93
N PHE A 136 0.25 1.92 2.49
CA PHE A 136 -0.34 2.25 1.20
C PHE A 136 -1.03 3.61 1.18
N ALA A 137 -1.58 4.08 2.31
CA ALA A 137 -2.07 5.45 2.41
C ALA A 137 -0.91 6.45 2.22
N HIS A 138 0.23 6.24 2.88
CA HIS A 138 1.43 7.07 2.72
C HIS A 138 1.96 7.08 1.29
N LEU A 139 2.07 5.91 0.65
CA LEU A 139 2.52 5.81 -0.73
C LEU A 139 1.53 6.46 -1.72
N ASN A 140 0.23 6.36 -1.45
CA ASN A 140 -0.78 7.05 -2.25
C ASN A 140 -0.68 8.58 -2.11
N VAL A 141 -0.40 9.11 -0.91
CA VAL A 141 -0.12 10.54 -0.70
C VAL A 141 1.11 10.98 -1.49
N LEU A 142 2.20 10.20 -1.43
CA LEU A 142 3.38 10.45 -2.26
C LEU A 142 3.01 10.47 -3.74
N ASN A 143 2.37 9.44 -4.25
CA ASN A 143 2.01 9.33 -5.66
C ASN A 143 1.16 10.51 -6.14
N LEU A 144 0.13 10.91 -5.39
CA LEU A 144 -0.69 12.08 -5.70
C LEU A 144 0.14 13.36 -5.71
N SER A 145 1.09 13.49 -4.78
CA SER A 145 1.98 14.65 -4.75
C SER A 145 2.96 14.68 -5.93
N LEU A 146 3.25 13.56 -6.57
CA LEU A 146 4.08 13.49 -7.79
C LEU A 146 3.29 13.85 -9.06
N GLN A 147 1.96 13.97 -8.96
CA GLN A 147 1.08 14.35 -10.07
C GLN A 147 0.87 15.87 -10.14
N GLY A 148 0.54 16.35 -11.34
CA GLY A 148 0.11 17.74 -11.58
C GLY A 148 1.04 18.51 -12.53
N SER A 149 0.47 19.53 -13.17
CA SER A 149 1.14 20.38 -14.18
C SER A 149 2.31 21.21 -13.64
N HIS A 150 2.41 21.40 -12.32
CA HIS A 150 3.41 22.24 -11.66
C HIS A 150 4.51 21.45 -10.91
N VAL A 151 4.59 20.13 -11.12
CA VAL A 151 5.60 19.26 -10.52
C VAL A 151 6.84 19.23 -11.43
N THR A 152 7.94 19.80 -10.95
CA THR A 152 9.24 19.77 -11.62
C THR A 152 10.06 18.56 -11.15
N ILE A 153 11.11 18.21 -11.88
CA ILE A 153 12.00 17.10 -11.50
C ILE A 153 12.64 17.32 -10.12
N PHE A 154 13.05 18.55 -9.80
CA PHE A 154 13.58 18.91 -8.48
C PHE A 154 12.55 18.65 -7.36
N LYS A 155 11.28 19.03 -7.58
CA LYS A 155 10.21 18.72 -6.61
C LYS A 155 9.96 17.23 -6.46
N VAL A 156 10.15 16.44 -7.52
CA VAL A 156 10.06 14.98 -7.44
C VAL A 156 11.19 14.45 -6.57
N GLU A 157 12.44 14.88 -6.81
CA GLU A 157 13.61 14.49 -6.03
C GLU A 157 13.43 14.82 -4.55
N ASP A 158 13.03 16.05 -4.22
CA ASP A 158 12.76 16.46 -2.84
C ASP A 158 11.70 15.58 -2.15
N LYS A 159 10.63 15.23 -2.88
CA LYS A 159 9.53 14.40 -2.34
C LYS A 159 9.94 12.95 -2.14
N ILE A 160 10.74 12.40 -3.06
CA ILE A 160 11.27 11.05 -2.94
C ILE A 160 12.27 10.98 -1.78
N GLU A 161 13.19 11.94 -1.68
CA GLU A 161 14.14 12.05 -0.57
C GLU A 161 13.43 12.17 0.78
N ALA A 162 12.37 13.00 0.84
CA ALA A 162 11.54 13.10 2.03
C ALA A 162 10.85 11.77 2.38
N MET A 163 10.42 10.99 1.38
CA MET A 163 9.85 9.65 1.63
C MET A 163 10.90 8.68 2.16
N ILE A 164 12.11 8.67 1.59
CA ILE A 164 13.22 7.82 2.04
C ILE A 164 13.54 8.12 3.52
N LYS A 165 13.70 9.39 3.88
CA LYS A 165 13.94 9.81 5.27
C LYS A 165 12.79 9.43 6.21
N LYS A 166 11.54 9.48 5.74
CA LYS A 166 10.39 8.98 6.51
C LYS A 166 10.48 7.48 6.76
N LEU A 167 10.80 6.68 5.74
CA LEU A 167 10.98 5.24 5.88
C LEU A 167 12.09 4.89 6.89
N GLU A 168 13.21 5.61 6.85
CA GLU A 168 14.30 5.48 7.83
C GLU A 168 13.83 5.78 9.26
N LEU A 169 13.12 6.91 9.43
CA LEU A 169 12.56 7.30 10.72
C LEU A 169 11.56 6.25 11.23
N TRP A 170 10.71 5.71 10.37
CA TRP A 170 9.74 4.69 10.74
C TRP A 170 10.43 3.38 11.14
N ASN A 171 11.50 2.99 10.45
CA ASN A 171 12.29 1.82 10.83
C ASN A 171 12.91 2.00 12.24
N LEU A 172 13.45 3.19 12.53
CA LEU A 172 13.95 3.54 13.88
C LEU A 172 12.84 3.49 14.94
N ARG A 173 11.65 4.00 14.65
CA ARG A 173 10.49 3.97 15.56
C ARG A 173 10.00 2.55 15.83
N LEU A 174 9.93 1.70 14.80
CA LEU A 174 9.56 0.29 14.95
C LEU A 174 10.51 -0.46 15.88
N SER A 175 11.81 -0.18 15.82
CA SER A 175 12.79 -0.77 16.75
C SER A 175 12.54 -0.42 18.23
N LYS A 176 11.84 0.69 18.47
CA LYS A 176 11.45 1.18 19.80
C LYS A 176 9.98 0.83 20.15
N LYS A 177 9.32 -0.02 19.35
CA LYS A 177 7.88 -0.33 19.45
C LYS A 177 6.99 0.92 19.44
N ASN A 178 7.39 1.98 18.72
CA ASN A 178 6.55 3.16 18.49
C ASN A 178 5.89 3.03 17.11
N TYR A 179 4.56 3.04 17.09
CA TYR A 179 3.75 2.82 15.90
C TYR A 179 2.98 4.07 15.44
N ASP A 180 3.22 5.25 16.05
CA ASP A 180 2.50 6.51 15.77
C ASP A 180 2.48 6.94 14.30
N SER A 181 3.38 6.39 13.50
CA SER A 181 3.47 6.66 12.06
C SER A 181 2.46 5.87 11.22
N PHE A 182 1.82 4.88 11.84
CA PHE A 182 0.86 3.93 11.28
C PHE A 182 -0.41 4.00 12.12
N GLN A 183 -1.36 4.86 11.74
CA GLN A 183 -2.51 5.21 12.55
C GLN A 183 -3.45 4.02 12.78
N TYR A 184 -3.71 3.21 11.74
CA TYR A 184 -4.55 2.02 11.88
C TYR A 184 -3.87 0.98 12.76
N LEU A 185 -2.58 0.72 12.54
CA LEU A 185 -1.83 -0.22 13.36
C LEU A 185 -1.77 0.24 14.83
N ASN A 186 -1.46 1.50 15.09
CA ASN A 186 -1.37 2.02 16.44
C ASN A 186 -2.71 1.93 17.17
N SER A 187 -3.78 2.41 16.53
CA SER A 187 -5.14 2.33 17.09
C SER A 187 -5.55 0.88 17.37
N PHE A 188 -5.20 -0.05 16.48
CA PHE A 188 -5.50 -1.47 16.66
C PHE A 188 -4.82 -2.05 17.89
N LEU A 189 -3.51 -1.79 18.06
CA LEU A 189 -2.74 -2.27 19.21
C LEU A 189 -3.23 -1.65 20.52
N GLU A 190 -3.62 -0.37 20.51
CA GLU A 190 -4.20 0.31 21.68
C GLU A 190 -5.57 -0.29 22.06
N LEU A 191 -6.42 -0.60 21.07
CA LEU A 191 -7.74 -1.19 21.29
C LEU A 191 -7.67 -2.62 21.82
N THR A 192 -6.81 -3.46 21.24
CA THR A 192 -6.66 -4.86 21.67
C THR A 192 -5.82 -5.00 22.95
N LYS A 193 -4.97 -4.00 23.24
CA LYS A 193 -3.95 -4.05 24.31
C LYS A 193 -2.96 -5.21 24.14
N GLU A 194 -2.81 -5.68 22.91
CA GLU A 194 -1.87 -6.75 22.55
C GLU A 194 -0.60 -6.15 21.94
N GLU A 195 0.53 -6.86 22.11
CA GLU A 195 1.77 -6.48 21.44
C GLU A 195 1.90 -7.14 20.07
N LEU A 196 2.55 -6.45 19.15
CA LEU A 196 2.88 -7.00 17.84
C LEU A 196 3.78 -8.24 17.99
N SER A 197 3.41 -9.35 17.35
CA SER A 197 4.24 -10.56 17.38
C SER A 197 5.60 -10.31 16.71
N GLY A 198 6.64 -11.00 17.20
CA GLY A 198 8.00 -10.84 16.66
C GLY A 198 8.10 -11.16 15.16
N GLU A 199 7.26 -12.06 14.66
CA GLU A 199 7.17 -12.39 13.24
C GLU A 199 6.57 -11.25 12.42
N VAL A 200 5.42 -10.72 12.82
CA VAL A 200 4.79 -9.58 12.12
C VAL A 200 5.72 -8.36 12.16
N SER A 201 6.36 -8.09 13.30
CA SER A 201 7.35 -7.02 13.43
C SER A 201 8.50 -7.19 12.42
N LYS A 202 8.98 -8.42 12.23
CA LYS A 202 10.05 -8.72 11.27
C LYS A 202 9.59 -8.47 9.84
N TYR A 203 8.38 -8.88 9.47
CA TYR A 203 7.85 -8.67 8.11
C TYR A 203 7.64 -7.19 7.79
N ILE A 204 7.11 -6.42 8.75
CA ILE A 204 6.94 -4.97 8.63
C ILE A 204 8.31 -4.30 8.42
N LYS A 205 9.28 -4.63 9.28
CA LYS A 205 10.63 -4.07 9.20
C LYS A 205 11.30 -4.38 7.86
N GLN A 206 11.22 -5.64 7.43
CA GLN A 206 11.74 -6.07 6.13
C GLN A 206 11.10 -5.27 4.99
N HIS A 207 9.78 -5.07 5.01
CA HIS A 207 9.09 -4.31 3.98
C HIS A 207 9.57 -2.86 3.89
N ILE A 208 9.77 -2.19 5.02
CA ILE A 208 10.27 -0.80 5.04
C ILE A 208 11.68 -0.71 4.48
N GLU A 209 12.56 -1.63 4.87
CA GLU A 209 13.93 -1.68 4.35
C GLU A 209 13.97 -1.97 2.84
N ASP A 210 13.11 -2.89 2.37
CA ASP A 210 13.00 -3.23 0.95
C ASP A 210 12.44 -2.04 0.14
N LEU A 211 11.47 -1.30 0.69
CA LEU A 211 10.97 -0.06 0.09
C LEU A 211 12.07 1.00 0.02
N GLN A 212 12.82 1.23 1.10
CA GLN A 212 13.92 2.20 1.14
C GLN A 212 14.97 1.88 0.07
N ARG A 213 15.47 0.65 0.02
CA ARG A 213 16.43 0.21 -1.01
C ARG A 213 15.88 0.41 -2.41
N SER A 214 14.61 0.07 -2.62
CA SER A 214 13.96 0.24 -3.92
C SER A 214 13.79 1.70 -4.32
N PHE A 215 13.47 2.60 -3.38
CA PHE A 215 13.43 4.03 -3.69
C PHE A 215 14.81 4.53 -4.14
N HIS A 216 15.89 4.14 -3.46
CA HIS A 216 17.25 4.48 -3.89
C HIS A 216 17.60 3.91 -5.28
N ASP A 217 17.24 2.65 -5.55
CA ASP A 217 17.54 2.00 -6.83
C ASP A 217 16.83 2.67 -8.02
N TYR A 218 15.57 3.07 -7.84
CA TYR A 218 14.74 3.62 -8.92
C TYR A 218 14.81 5.15 -9.02
N PHE A 219 15.28 5.83 -7.98
CA PHE A 219 15.51 7.28 -7.93
C PHE A 219 16.93 7.57 -7.43
N PRO A 220 17.96 7.25 -8.24
CA PRO A 220 19.33 7.53 -7.87
C PRO A 220 19.54 9.05 -7.79
N VAL A 221 20.34 9.48 -6.82
CA VAL A 221 20.80 10.87 -6.72
C VAL A 221 21.60 11.20 -8.00
N PRO A 222 21.31 12.31 -8.69
CA PRO A 222 22.13 12.73 -9.82
C PRO A 222 23.57 12.95 -9.35
N ASP A 223 24.55 12.37 -10.07
CA ASP A 223 25.97 12.66 -9.83
C ASP A 223 26.17 14.19 -9.85
N THR A 224 26.56 14.76 -8.71
CA THR A 224 26.88 16.19 -8.55
C THR A 224 28.11 16.64 -9.34
N ASN A 225 28.73 15.73 -10.10
CA ASN A 225 29.91 15.97 -10.95
C ASN A 225 29.58 16.19 -12.44
N ARG A 226 28.35 16.58 -12.79
CA ARG A 226 28.03 17.06 -14.15
C ARG A 226 27.93 18.58 -14.16
N ASN A 227 29.08 19.23 -14.04
CA ASN A 227 29.33 20.60 -14.52
C ASN A 227 30.63 20.58 -15.32
#